data_AF-A0AB35WR07-F1
#
_entry.id   AF-A0AB35WR07-F1
#
_cell.length_a   1.000
_cell.length_b   1.000
_cell.length_c   1.000
_cell.angle_alpha   90.00
_cell.angle_beta   90.00
_cell.angle_gamma   90.00
#
_symmetry.space_group_name_H-M   'P 1'
#
loop_
_entity.id
_entity.type
_entity.pdbx_description
1 polymer ?
#
loop_
_entity_poly.entity_id
_entity_poly.type
_entity_poly.pdbx_seq_one_letter_code
_entity_poly.pdbx_strand_id
1 'polypeptide(L)' 'MTSHIIDADIKVKWAEGQSAYSPASAEELMLIAIDLLVKDLGNEAARSFVDQVFERYSHTTPDVQAVY' A
#
# COMPACT_ATOMS: atom_id res chain seq x y z
N MET A 1 11.82 10.76 -14.66
CA MET A 1 10.80 10.17 -13.78
C MET A 1 10.00 9.21 -14.63
N THR A 2 10.09 7.90 -14.37
CA THR A 2 9.31 6.90 -15.10
C THR A 2 7.85 7.03 -14.68
N SER A 3 7.01 7.56 -15.56
CA SER A 3 5.57 7.65 -15.33
C SER A 3 4.98 6.25 -15.56
N HIS A 4 4.55 5.61 -14.48
CA HIS A 4 3.83 4.34 -14.55
C HIS A 4 2.33 4.65 -14.50
N ILE A 5 1.59 4.17 -15.50
CA ILE A 5 0.13 4.24 -15.49
C ILE A 5 -0.37 3.03 -14.72
N ILE A 6 -1.21 3.26 -13.71
CA ILE A 6 -1.89 2.21 -12.97
C ILE A 6 -3.32 2.14 -13.48
N ASP A 7 -3.75 0.95 -13.88
CA ASP A 7 -5.14 0.65 -14.20
C ASP A 7 -5.62 -0.41 -13.20
N ALA A 8 -6.48 0.01 -12.27
CA ALA A 8 -7.01 -0.84 -11.22
C ALA A 8 -8.49 -0.53 -11.00
N ASP A 9 -9.30 -1.57 -10.84
CA ASP A 9 -10.70 -1.49 -10.40
C ASP A 9 -10.80 -2.18 -9.04
N ILE A 10 -11.04 -1.38 -8.00
CA ILE A 10 -11.12 -1.84 -6.61
C ILE A 10 -12.58 -1.75 -6.16
N LYS A 11 -13.21 -2.89 -5.92
CA LYS A 11 -14.59 -2.97 -5.41
C LYS A 11 -14.59 -3.54 -4.01
N VAL A 12 -15.14 -2.77 -3.07
CA VAL A 12 -15.24 -3.15 -1.67
C VAL A 12 -16.69 -3.25 -1.25
N LYS A 13 -17.03 -4.33 -0.53
CA LYS A 13 -18.37 -4.58 -0.01
C LYS A 13 -18.36 -4.38 1.49
N TRP A 14 -19.22 -3.50 1.97
CA TRP A 14 -19.43 -3.17 3.37
C TRP A 14 -20.82 -3.62 3.81
N ALA A 15 -21.08 -3.61 5.12
CA ALA A 15 -22.41 -3.91 5.63
C ALA A 15 -23.44 -2.84 5.20
N GLU A 16 -23.00 -1.60 5.02
CA GLU A 16 -23.83 -0.45 4.67
C GLU A 16 -23.96 -0.21 3.16
N GLY A 17 -23.21 -0.95 2.32
CA GLY A 17 -23.23 -0.76 0.87
C GLY A 17 -21.94 -1.21 0.18
N GLN A 18 -21.70 -0.67 -1.02
CA GLN A 18 -20.48 -0.97 -1.79
C GLN A 18 -19.74 0.32 -2.16
N SER A 19 -18.41 0.25 -2.19
CA SER A 19 -17.54 1.31 -2.68
C SER A 19 -16.73 0.81 -3.86
N ALA A 20 -16.54 1.65 -4.87
CA ALA A 20 -15.71 1.35 -6.04
C ALA A 20 -14.71 2.48 -6.25
N TYR A 21 -13.46 2.11 -6.54
CA TYR A 21 -12.36 3.04 -6.76
C TYR A 21 -11.58 2.65 -8.02
N SER A 22 -11.08 3.67 -8.71
CA SER A 22 -10.27 3.51 -9.92
C SER A 22 -9.06 4.44 -9.88
N PRO A 23 -8.01 4.10 -9.10
CA PRO A 23 -6.82 4.94 -9.00
C PRO A 23 -6.03 4.92 -10.31
N ALA A 24 -5.49 6.08 -10.70
CA ALA A 24 -4.65 6.25 -11.87
C ALA A 24 -3.16 6.41 -11.54
N SER A 25 -2.83 6.56 -10.25
CA SER A 25 -1.46 6.73 -9.74
C SER A 25 -1.15 5.79 -8.56
N ALA A 26 0.14 5.61 -8.28
CA ALA A 26 0.59 4.83 -7.14
C ALA A 26 0.16 5.47 -5.81
N GLU A 27 0.17 6.79 -5.75
CA GLU A 27 -0.25 7.58 -4.60
C GLU A 27 -1.76 7.37 -4.31
N GLU A 28 -2.61 7.46 -5.33
CA GLU A 28 -4.04 7.21 -5.18
C GLU A 28 -4.33 5.77 -4.74
N LEU A 29 -3.66 4.80 -5.37
CA LEU A 29 -3.79 3.39 -5.01
C LEU A 29 -3.43 3.17 -3.53
N MET A 30 -2.33 3.76 -3.07
CA MET A 30 -1.87 3.58 -1.70
C MET A 30 -2.80 4.25 -0.68
N LEU A 31 -3.33 5.44 -1.00
CA LEU A 31 -4.32 6.10 -0.13
C LEU A 31 -5.57 5.24 0.05
N ILE A 32 -6.08 4.65 -1.03
CA ILE A 32 -7.21 3.71 -0.97
C ILE A 32 -6.83 2.51 -0.10
N ALA A 33 -5.67 1.89 -0.33
CA ALA A 33 -5.25 0.71 0.43
C ALA A 33 -5.13 0.98 1.94
N ILE A 34 -4.57 2.13 2.34
CA ILE A 34 -4.45 2.52 3.75
C ILE A 34 -5.82 2.80 4.35
N ASP A 35 -6.72 3.48 3.65
CA ASP A 35 -8.09 3.75 4.13
C ASP A 35 -8.83 2.43 4.42
N LEU A 36 -8.72 1.45 3.53
CA LEU A 36 -9.30 0.12 3.74
C LEU A 36 -8.67 -0.59 4.95
N LEU A 37 -7.35 -0.52 5.09
CA LEU A 37 -6.63 -1.13 6.20
C LEU A 37 -7.05 -0.53 7.55
N VAL A 38 -7.20 0.80 7.61
CA VAL A 38 -7.67 1.51 8.81
C VAL A 38 -9.12 1.13 9.14
N LYS A 39 -9.99 1.02 8.13
CA LYS A 39 -11.38 0.59 8.33
C LYS A 39 -11.49 -0.84 8.87
N ASP A 40 -10.61 -1.73 8.45
CA ASP A 40 -10.64 -3.14 8.85
C ASP A 40 -9.95 -3.40 10.20
N LEU A 41 -8.77 -2.80 10.42
CA LEU A 41 -7.91 -3.11 11.57
C LEU A 41 -7.86 -1.99 12.63
N GLY A 42 -8.33 -0.78 12.31
CA GLY A 42 -8.16 0.40 13.14
C GLY A 42 -6.78 1.06 12.99
N ASN A 43 -6.67 2.30 13.50
CA ASN A 43 -5.51 3.18 13.26
C ASN A 43 -4.16 2.58 13.69
N GLU A 44 -4.08 2.05 14.91
CA GLU A 44 -2.81 1.57 15.48
C GLU A 44 -2.29 0.31 14.76
N ALA A 45 -3.19 -0.62 14.44
CA ALA A 45 -2.83 -1.84 13.72
C ALA A 45 -2.44 -1.53 12.26
N ALA A 46 -3.16 -0.64 11.59
CA ALA A 46 -2.81 -0.17 10.25
C ALA A 46 -1.43 0.49 10.22
N ARG A 47 -1.12 1.33 11.22
CA ARG A 47 0.20 1.96 11.35
C ARG A 47 1.31 0.92 11.52
N SER A 48 1.14 -0.03 12.43
CA SER A 48 2.10 -1.11 12.64
C SER A 48 2.35 -1.95 11.38
N PHE A 49 1.31 -2.17 10.57
CA PHE A 49 1.45 -2.87 9.30
C PHE A 49 2.27 -2.07 8.28
N VAL A 50 2.05 -0.77 8.18
CA VAL A 50 2.84 0.11 7.30
C VAL A 50 4.31 0.15 7.74
N ASP A 51 4.58 0.21 9.04
CA ASP A 51 5.94 0.17 9.59
C ASP A 51 6.68 -1.13 9.18
N GLN A 52 6.01 -2.28 9.23
CA GLN A 52 6.58 -3.57 8.77
C GLN A 52 6.97 -3.57 7.29
N VAL A 53 6.24 -2.83 6.45
CA VAL A 53 6.61 -2.68 5.03
C VAL A 53 7.91 -1.90 4.90
N PHE A 54 8.08 -0.81 5.65
CA PHE A 54 9.30 -0.02 5.63
C PHE A 54 10.52 -0.80 6.17
N GLU A 55 10.34 -1.61 7.20
CA GLU A 55 11.41 -2.48 7.73
C GLU A 55 11.96 -3.42 6.63
N ARG A 56 11.10 -3.98 5.79
CA ARG A 56 11.53 -4.84 4.67
C ARG A 56 12.45 -4.13 3.68
N TYR A 57 12.16 -2.87 3.35
CA TYR A 57 13.03 -2.07 2.47
C TYR A 57 14.31 -1.62 3.17
N SER A 58 14.28 -1.45 4.49
CA SER A 58 15.48 -1.15 5.30
C SER A 58 16.49 -2.30 5.27
N HIS A 59 15.99 -3.54 5.29
CA HIS A 59 16.82 -4.74 5.13
C HIS A 59 17.24 -5.02 3.68
N THR A 60 16.67 -4.30 2.72
CA THR A 60 17.11 -4.31 1.31
C THR A 60 18.12 -3.18 1.08
N THR A 61 19.08 -3.04 2.00
CA THR A 61 20.33 -2.36 1.67
C THR A 61 21.13 -3.36 0.82
N PRO A 62 21.61 -2.98 -0.38
CA PRO A 62 22.25 -3.94 -1.27
C PRO A 62 23.48 -4.51 -0.55
N ASP A 63 23.64 -5.83 -0.63
CA ASP A 63 24.94 -6.46 -0.44
C ASP A 63 25.88 -5.89 -1.52
N VAL A 64 26.49 -4.76 -1.21
CA VAL A 64 27.63 -4.19 -1.93
C VAL A 64 28.89 -4.52 -1.14
N GLN A 65 29.09 -5.79 -0.77
CA GLN A 65 30.37 -6.17 -0.17
C GLN A 65 30.71 -7.67 -0.16
N ALA A 66 30.48 -8.41 -1.26
CA ALA A 66 31.23 -9.66 -1.45
C ALA A 66 31.29 -10.14 -2.90
N VAL A 67 32.12 -9.53 -3.76
CA VAL A 67 33.00 -10.31 -4.67
C VAL A 67 34.27 -9.50 -4.95
N TYR A 68 35.40 -10.18 -4.77
CA TYR A 68 36.81 -9.79 -4.90
C TYR A 68 37.20 -9.11 -6.21
#